data_AF-A0A5B7KF69-F1
#
_entry.id   AF-A0A5B7KF69-F1
#
_cell.length_a   1.000
_cell.length_b   1.000
_cell.length_c   1.000
_cell.angle_alpha   90.00
_cell.angle_beta   90.00
_cell.angle_gamma   90.00
#
_symmetry.space_group_name_H-M   'P 1'
#
loop_
_entity.id
_entity.type
_entity.pdbx_description
1 polymer ?
#
loop_
_entity_poly.entity_id
_entity_poly.type
_entity_poly.pdbx_seq_one_letter_code
_entity_poly.pdbx_strand_id
1 'polypeptide(L)'
;MVNLCHRAGFDEVDDNDVQDLLESHAESLSNDELIELDNTSQEAEKEGDEEEEPVCGLDIKTLQNVSVVSKKALETLKERDLNPARSSKMAHDIEKSVKIYQEIYDEKNKKN
;
A
#
# COMPACT_ATOMS: atom_id res chain seq x y z
N MET A 1 31.24 -1.45 -20.37
CA MET A 1 31.09 -0.73 -19.08
C MET A 1 32.12 0.38 -18.99
N VAL A 2 33.40 0.06 -19.20
CA VAL A 2 34.52 1.02 -19.29
C VAL A 2 34.24 2.25 -20.18
N ASN A 3 33.76 2.07 -21.41
CA ASN A 3 33.41 3.20 -22.29
C ASN A 3 32.32 4.14 -21.72
N LEU A 4 31.43 3.62 -20.88
CA LEU A 4 30.42 4.44 -20.19
C LEU A 4 31.04 5.20 -19.02
N CYS A 5 31.96 4.57 -18.28
CA CYS A 5 32.72 5.19 -17.20
C CYS A 5 33.62 6.33 -17.71
N HIS A 6 34.34 6.10 -18.82
CA HIS A 6 35.12 7.16 -19.48
C HIS A 6 34.22 8.33 -19.93
N ARG A 7 33.04 8.03 -20.47
CA ARG A 7 32.08 9.08 -20.87
C ARG A 7 31.50 9.86 -19.66
N ALA A 8 31.55 9.28 -18.47
CA ALA A 8 31.18 9.93 -17.22
C ALA A 8 32.36 10.63 -16.53
N GLY A 9 33.56 10.63 -17.13
CA GLY A 9 34.77 11.30 -16.63
C GLY A 9 35.67 10.43 -15.74
N PHE A 10 35.45 9.11 -15.68
CA PHE A 10 36.28 8.17 -14.95
C PHE A 10 37.31 7.51 -15.87
N ASP A 11 38.27 8.28 -16.39
CA ASP A 11 39.22 7.85 -17.42
C ASP A 11 40.26 6.80 -16.97
N GLU A 12 40.33 6.51 -15.66
CA GLU A 12 41.28 5.57 -15.07
C GLU A 12 40.73 4.15 -14.90
N VAL A 13 39.43 3.93 -15.15
CA VAL A 13 38.79 2.61 -14.96
C VAL A 13 39.10 1.70 -16.14
N ASP A 14 39.80 0.61 -15.92
CA ASP A 14 40.09 -0.38 -16.95
C ASP A 14 39.16 -1.61 -16.88
N ASP A 15 39.33 -2.53 -17.84
CA ASP A 15 38.49 -3.73 -17.91
C ASP A 15 38.73 -4.70 -16.74
N ASN A 16 39.92 -4.67 -16.10
CA ASN A 16 40.19 -5.48 -14.91
C ASN A 16 39.45 -4.92 -13.70
N ASP A 17 39.41 -3.60 -13.53
CA ASP A 17 38.65 -2.97 -12.44
C ASP A 17 37.16 -3.34 -12.50
N VAL A 18 36.59 -3.38 -13.71
CA VAL A 18 35.21 -3.81 -13.92
C VAL A 18 35.04 -5.30 -13.64
N GLN A 19 36.02 -6.12 -14.01
CA GLN A 19 35.97 -7.56 -13.80
C GLN A 19 36.08 -7.92 -12.32
N ASP A 20 37.00 -7.31 -11.57
CA ASP A 20 37.17 -7.51 -10.13
C ASP A 20 35.91 -7.11 -9.35
N LEU A 21 35.24 -6.03 -9.78
CA LEU A 21 33.96 -5.62 -9.20
C LEU A 21 32.86 -6.66 -9.44
N LEU A 22 32.75 -7.19 -10.66
CA LEU A 22 31.76 -8.22 -10.99
C LEU A 22 32.04 -9.52 -10.23
N GLU A 23 33.31 -9.91 -10.11
CA GLU A 23 33.71 -11.14 -9.43
C GLU A 23 33.46 -11.05 -7.92
N SER A 24 33.72 -9.89 -7.30
CA SER A 24 33.40 -9.65 -5.88
C SER A 24 31.91 -9.75 -5.53
N HIS A 25 31.02 -9.66 -6.53
CA HIS A 25 29.57 -9.77 -6.38
C HIS A 25 28.98 -11.01 -7.11
N ALA A 26 29.83 -11.88 -7.63
CA ALA A 26 29.41 -13.10 -8.33
C ALA A 26 29.04 -14.23 -7.36
N GLU A 27 29.44 -14.13 -6.09
CA GLU A 27 29.05 -15.06 -5.05
C GLU A 27 27.55 -14.90 -4.73
N SER A 28 26.84 -16.02 -4.72
CA SER A 28 25.43 -16.04 -4.30
C SER A 28 25.35 -15.75 -2.80
N LEU A 29 24.47 -14.84 -2.43
CA LEU A 29 24.17 -14.54 -1.03
C LEU A 29 23.86 -15.83 -0.24
N SER A 30 24.42 -15.93 0.96
CA SER A 30 24.04 -16.94 1.94
C SER A 30 22.59 -16.73 2.41
N ASN A 31 21.96 -17.77 2.96
CA ASN A 31 20.61 -17.68 3.52
C ASN A 31 20.50 -16.62 4.62
N ASP A 32 21.54 -16.46 5.44
CA ASP A 32 21.55 -15.45 6.51
C ASP A 32 21.63 -14.02 5.94
N GLU A 33 22.42 -13.81 4.88
CA GLU A 33 22.55 -12.53 4.18
C GLU A 33 21.27 -12.18 3.39
N LEU A 34 20.58 -13.19 2.85
CA LEU A 34 19.25 -13.03 2.23
C LEU A 34 18.21 -12.55 3.24
N ILE A 35 18.26 -13.06 4.48
CA ILE A 35 17.36 -12.64 5.56
C ILE A 35 17.70 -11.20 5.99
N GLU A 36 18.98 -10.85 6.12
CA GLU A 36 19.40 -9.47 6.42
C GLU A 36 19.03 -8.49 5.29
N LEU A 37 19.10 -8.90 4.02
CA LEU A 37 18.68 -8.10 2.86
C LEU A 37 17.16 -7.86 2.85
N ASP A 38 16.36 -8.87 3.22
CA ASP A 38 14.91 -8.74 3.36
C ASP A 38 14.53 -7.79 4.50
N ASN A 39 15.24 -7.89 5.63
CA ASN A 39 15.05 -6.99 6.78
C ASN A 39 15.43 -5.54 6.45
N THR A 40 16.55 -5.32 5.72
CA THR A 40 16.97 -3.98 5.30
C THR A 40 16.09 -3.39 4.20
N SER A 41 15.52 -4.21 3.30
CA SER A 41 14.47 -3.76 2.36
C SER A 41 13.22 -3.32 3.11
N GLN A 42 12.79 -4.07 4.14
CA GLN A 42 11.64 -3.71 4.97
C GLN A 42 11.89 -2.49 5.87
N GLU A 43 13.15 -2.15 6.18
CA GLU A 43 13.52 -0.91 6.88
C GLU A 43 13.58 0.30 5.94
N ALA A 44 14.06 0.13 4.70
CA ALA A 44 14.04 1.19 3.69
C ALA A 44 12.61 1.58 3.24
N GLU A 45 11.65 0.64 3.29
CA GLU A 45 10.22 0.95 3.12
C GLU A 45 9.61 1.76 4.29
N LYS A 46 10.34 1.93 5.41
CA LYS A 46 9.88 2.71 6.57
C LYS A 46 10.47 4.12 6.63
N GLU A 47 11.38 4.47 5.71
CA GLU A 47 12.01 5.79 5.65
C GLU A 47 11.48 6.65 4.50
N GLY A 48 10.22 6.40 4.12
CA GLY A 48 9.37 7.26 3.30
C GLY A 48 8.22 7.83 4.11
N ASP A 49 8.51 8.45 5.26
CA ASP A 49 7.65 9.51 5.83
C ASP A 49 8.05 10.85 5.21
N GLU A 50 8.23 10.87 3.88
CA GLU A 50 7.94 12.08 3.14
C GLU A 50 6.43 12.16 3.15
N GLU A 51 5.90 13.17 3.85
CA GLU A 51 4.53 13.61 3.74
C GLU A 51 4.18 13.76 2.25
N GLU A 52 3.76 12.67 1.60
CA GLU A 52 2.92 12.77 0.42
C GLU A 52 1.76 13.62 0.90
N GLU A 53 1.69 14.86 0.39
CA GLU A 53 0.53 15.73 0.60
C GLU A 53 -0.70 14.84 0.55
N PRO A 54 -1.54 14.78 1.60
CA PRO A 54 -2.54 13.73 1.70
C PRO A 54 -3.42 13.86 0.47
N VAL A 55 -3.25 12.91 -0.46
CA VAL A 55 -4.15 12.72 -1.59
C VAL A 55 -5.52 12.88 -0.99
N CYS A 56 -6.27 13.92 -1.42
CA CYS A 56 -7.55 14.28 -0.82
C CYS A 56 -8.46 13.03 -0.82
N GLY A 57 -8.39 12.26 0.25
CA GLY A 57 -8.62 10.82 0.22
C GLY A 57 -9.43 10.44 1.44
N LEU A 58 -10.52 9.70 1.22
CA LEU A 58 -11.52 9.26 2.19
C LEU A 58 -11.46 10.02 3.52
N ASP A 59 -11.74 11.32 3.49
CA ASP A 59 -11.68 12.14 4.69
C ASP A 59 -12.79 11.73 5.67
N ILE A 60 -12.65 12.11 6.93
CA ILE A 60 -13.58 11.72 8.01
C ILE A 60 -15.03 12.09 7.67
N LYS A 61 -15.27 13.24 7.04
CA LYS A 61 -16.62 13.70 6.65
C LYS A 61 -17.17 12.85 5.51
N THR A 62 -16.33 12.46 4.54
CA THR A 62 -16.71 11.53 3.47
C THR A 62 -17.09 10.15 4.03
N LEU A 63 -16.30 9.61 4.97
CA LEU A 63 -16.58 8.32 5.62
C LEU A 63 -17.88 8.37 6.44
N GLN A 64 -18.12 9.45 7.18
CA GLN A 64 -19.40 9.68 7.88
C GLN A 64 -20.58 9.71 6.90
N ASN A 65 -20.42 10.39 5.77
CA ASN A 65 -21.46 10.47 4.75
C ASN A 65 -21.77 9.09 4.14
N VAL A 66 -20.76 8.26 3.87
CA VAL A 66 -20.97 6.86 3.42
C VAL A 66 -21.83 6.09 4.42
N SER A 67 -21.54 6.20 5.72
CA SER A 67 -22.31 5.54 6.77
C SER A 67 -23.76 6.05 6.85
N VAL A 68 -23.98 7.36 6.72
CA VAL A 68 -25.33 7.96 6.74
C VAL A 68 -26.15 7.51 5.52
N VAL A 69 -25.59 7.59 4.32
CA VAL A 69 -26.27 7.20 3.08
C VAL A 69 -26.63 5.72 3.10
N SER A 70 -25.70 4.87 3.56
CA SER A 70 -25.91 3.43 3.63
C SER A 70 -27.04 3.05 4.59
N LYS A 71 -27.07 3.65 5.79
CA LYS A 71 -28.16 3.44 6.76
C LYS A 71 -29.52 3.84 6.18
N LYS A 72 -29.60 5.01 5.53
CA LYS A 72 -30.83 5.48 4.90
C LYS A 72 -31.30 4.54 3.78
N ALA A 73 -30.37 4.01 2.98
CA ALA A 73 -30.69 3.03 1.94
C ALA A 73 -31.24 1.73 2.55
N LEU A 74 -30.62 1.22 3.62
CA LEU A 74 -31.08 0.03 4.34
C LEU A 74 -32.48 0.21 4.93
N GLU A 75 -32.75 1.34 5.57
CA GLU A 75 -34.07 1.68 6.11
C GLU A 75 -35.12 1.72 4.99
N THR A 76 -34.81 2.40 3.88
CA THR A 76 -35.72 2.50 2.73
C THR A 76 -36.04 1.13 2.15
N LEU A 77 -35.05 0.25 1.98
CA LEU A 77 -35.27 -1.09 1.46
C LEU A 77 -36.12 -1.94 2.41
N LYS A 78 -35.83 -1.86 3.71
CA LYS A 78 -36.57 -2.58 4.75
C LYS A 78 -38.06 -2.17 4.78
N GLU A 79 -38.35 -0.89 4.55
CA GLU A 79 -39.73 -0.38 4.55
C GLU A 79 -40.49 -0.63 3.23
N ARG A 80 -39.79 -0.61 2.10
CA ARG A 80 -40.44 -0.58 0.77
C ARG A 80 -40.40 -1.91 0.02
N ASP A 81 -39.46 -2.79 0.34
CA ASP A 81 -39.37 -4.09 -0.33
C ASP A 81 -40.34 -5.10 0.29
N LEU A 82 -41.40 -5.42 -0.46
CA LEU A 82 -42.40 -6.44 -0.07
C LEU A 82 -41.82 -7.86 -0.03
N ASN A 83 -40.63 -8.09 -0.60
CA ASN A 83 -39.94 -9.37 -0.54
C ASN A 83 -38.89 -9.35 0.60
N PRO A 84 -39.18 -9.97 1.76
CA PRO A 84 -38.26 -9.94 2.90
C PRO A 84 -36.96 -10.68 2.63
N ALA A 85 -36.97 -11.76 1.83
CA ALA A 85 -35.77 -12.52 1.50
C ALA A 85 -34.80 -11.69 0.64
N ARG A 86 -35.31 -10.97 -0.37
CA ARG A 86 -34.52 -10.06 -1.20
C ARG A 86 -33.98 -8.89 -0.39
N SER A 87 -34.84 -8.23 0.40
CA SER A 87 -34.44 -7.11 1.25
C SER A 87 -33.35 -7.50 2.24
N SER A 88 -33.47 -8.68 2.86
CA SER A 88 -32.50 -9.16 3.85
C SER A 88 -31.15 -9.50 3.21
N LYS A 89 -31.17 -10.14 2.03
CA LYS A 89 -29.94 -10.41 1.28
C LYS A 89 -29.22 -9.11 0.91
N MET A 90 -29.94 -8.13 0.36
CA MET A 90 -29.38 -6.84 -0.01
C MET A 90 -28.82 -6.10 1.22
N ALA A 91 -29.54 -6.15 2.34
CA ALA A 91 -29.09 -5.52 3.58
C ALA A 91 -27.76 -6.10 4.06
N HIS A 92 -27.64 -7.43 4.08
CA HIS A 92 -26.41 -8.12 4.43
C HIS A 92 -25.26 -7.77 3.46
N ASP A 93 -25.52 -7.73 2.15
CA ASP A 93 -24.50 -7.40 1.15
C ASP A 93 -23.98 -5.97 1.29
N ILE A 94 -24.88 -5.00 1.56
CA ILE A 94 -24.52 -3.61 1.86
C ILE A 94 -23.69 -3.53 3.15
N GLU A 95 -24.16 -4.15 4.23
CA GLU A 95 -23.48 -4.11 5.54
C GLU A 95 -22.06 -4.68 5.44
N LYS A 96 -21.91 -5.84 4.77
CA LYS A 96 -20.60 -6.45 4.49
C LYS A 96 -19.67 -5.51 3.73
N SER A 97 -20.18 -4.81 2.73
CA SER A 97 -19.38 -3.91 1.88
C SER A 97 -19.00 -2.61 2.60
N VAL A 98 -19.91 -2.05 3.40
CA VAL A 98 -19.71 -0.81 4.15
C VAL A 98 -18.72 -0.99 5.30
N LYS A 99 -18.62 -2.20 5.87
CA LYS A 99 -17.74 -2.50 7.01
C LYS A 99 -16.28 -2.07 6.79
N ILE A 100 -15.74 -2.24 5.58
CA ILE A 100 -14.37 -1.86 5.24
C ILE A 100 -14.15 -0.35 5.46
N TYR A 101 -15.13 0.48 5.11
CA TYR A 101 -15.05 1.93 5.33
C TYR A 101 -15.21 2.32 6.80
N GLN A 102 -15.97 1.53 7.57
CA GLN A 102 -16.08 1.73 9.02
C GLN A 102 -14.75 1.44 9.72
N GLU A 103 -14.03 0.39 9.31
CA GLU A 103 -12.71 0.07 9.84
C GLU A 103 -11.71 1.21 9.57
N ILE A 104 -11.70 1.76 8.35
CA ILE A 104 -10.86 2.94 8.00
C ILE A 104 -11.24 4.17 8.87
N TYR A 105 -12.53 4.40 9.11
CA TYR A 105 -12.99 5.50 9.96
C TYR A 105 -12.52 5.33 11.41
N ASP A 106 -12.61 4.11 11.96
CA ASP A 106 -12.19 3.80 13.32
C ASP A 106 -10.68 3.95 13.48
N GLU A 107 -9.89 3.53 12.48
CA GLU A 107 -8.44 3.74 12.45
C GLU A 107 -8.06 5.21 12.44
N LYS A 108 -8.73 6.04 11.63
CA LYS A 108 -8.49 7.49 11.60
C LYS A 108 -8.84 8.16 12.94
N ASN A 109 -9.85 7.69 13.65
CA ASN A 109 -10.23 8.25 14.96
C ASN A 109 -9.39 7.74 16.13
N LYS A 110 -8.68 6.61 15.99
CA LYS A 110 -7.72 6.14 17.02
C LYS A 110 -6.40 6.90 16.99
N LYS A 111 -6.06 7.50 15.84
CA LYS A 111 -4.83 8.26 15.62
C LYS A 111 -4.98 9.77 15.93
N ASN A 112 -6.20 10.25 16.17
CA ASN A 112 -6.53 11.62 16.59
C ASN A 112 -6.77 11.69 18.10
#